data_AF-Q09C83-F1
#
_entry.id   AF-Q09C83-F1
#
_cell.length_a   1.000
_cell.length_b   1.000
_cell.length_c   1.000
_cell.angle_alpha   90.00
_cell.angle_beta   90.00
_cell.angle_gamma   90.00
#
_symmetry.space_group_name_H-M   'P 1'
#
loop_
_entity.id
_entity.type
_entity.pdbx_description
1 polymer ?
#
loop_
_entity_poly.entity_id
_entity_poly.type
_entity_poly.pdbx_seq_one_letter_code
_entity_poly.pdbx_strand_id
1 'polypeptide(L)'
;MDLRGTGVRVTCIYPGFVKSEMTAKNRFPMPFLLETEDAVERMGRAIVRGAPVFAFPWPTARFVQFIHALPNALFDSLAGRFY
;
A
#
# COMPACT_ATOMS: atom_id res chain seq x y z
N MET A 1 3.66 -21.06 7.02
CA MET A 1 4.63 -21.86 6.23
C MET A 1 6.01 -21.21 6.38
N ASP A 2 7.04 -21.99 6.73
CA ASP A 2 8.44 -21.52 6.74
C ASP A 2 9.11 -21.96 5.42
N LEU A 3 9.71 -21.00 4.71
CA LEU A 3 10.37 -21.21 3.41
C LEU A 3 11.89 -21.06 3.51
N ARG A 4 12.45 -20.93 4.72
CA ARG A 4 13.89 -20.80 4.96
C ARG A 4 14.64 -22.01 4.39
N GLY A 5 15.68 -21.76 3.60
CA GLY A 5 16.53 -22.81 3.02
C GLY A 5 16.00 -23.49 1.75
N THR A 6 14.80 -23.13 1.28
CA THR A 6 14.19 -23.73 0.07
C THR A 6 14.63 -23.10 -1.25
N GLY A 7 15.33 -21.95 -1.20
CA GLY A 7 15.65 -21.15 -2.39
C GLY A 7 14.48 -20.29 -2.90
N VAL A 8 13.28 -20.42 -2.31
CA VAL A 8 12.12 -19.59 -2.66
C VAL A 8 12.28 -18.19 -2.05
N ARG A 9 12.13 -17.15 -2.89
CA ARG A 9 12.08 -15.75 -2.45
C ARG A 9 10.62 -15.29 -2.39
N VAL A 10 10.28 -14.56 -1.32
CA VAL A 10 8.93 -14.01 -1.10
C VAL A 10 8.99 -12.49 -1.17
N THR A 11 8.04 -11.90 -1.89
CA THR A 11 7.85 -10.44 -2.00
C THR A 11 6.45 -10.09 -1.52
N CYS A 12 6.35 -9.32 -0.44
CA CYS A 12 5.09 -8.75 0.03
C CYS A 12 4.79 -7.45 -0.70
N ILE A 13 3.67 -7.37 -1.41
CA ILE A 13 3.28 -6.20 -2.20
C ILE A 13 2.07 -5.52 -1.56
N TYR A 14 2.17 -4.21 -1.33
CA TYR A 14 1.12 -3.35 -0.80
C TYR A 14 0.73 -2.29 -1.85
N PRO A 15 -0.17 -2.62 -2.79
CA PRO A 15 -0.61 -1.68 -3.79
C PRO A 15 -1.70 -0.74 -3.25
N GLY A 16 -1.78 0.45 -3.83
CA GLY A 16 -2.97 1.29 -3.79
C GLY A 16 -4.04 0.74 -4.73
N PHE A 17 -4.95 1.61 -5.18
CA PHE A 17 -6.00 1.17 -6.10
C PHE A 17 -5.42 0.86 -7.48
N VAL A 18 -5.76 -0.32 -7.99
CA VAL A 18 -5.43 -0.77 -9.35
C VAL A 18 -6.72 -1.01 -10.10
N LYS A 19 -6.82 -0.51 -11.32
CA LYS A 19 -7.97 -0.74 -12.19
C LYS A 19 -8.11 -2.23 -12.46
N SER A 20 -9.28 -2.78 -12.18
CA SER A 20 -9.58 -4.19 -12.36
C SER A 20 -11.09 -4.39 -12.29
N GLU A 21 -11.57 -5.55 -12.70
CA GLU A 21 -12.97 -5.96 -12.50
C GLU A 21 -13.42 -5.87 -11.03
N MET A 22 -12.47 -6.02 -10.10
CA MET A 22 -12.71 -5.87 -8.66
C MET A 22 -12.95 -4.40 -8.29
N THR A 23 -12.09 -3.48 -8.71
CA THR A 23 -12.21 -2.05 -8.35
C THR A 23 -13.22 -1.30 -9.19
N ALA A 24 -13.59 -1.80 -10.37
CA ALA A 24 -14.62 -1.21 -11.22
C ALA A 24 -16.00 -1.12 -10.54
N LYS A 25 -16.26 -1.97 -9.54
CA LYS A 25 -17.51 -1.99 -8.77
C LYS A 25 -17.51 -1.02 -7.58
N ASN A 26 -16.37 -0.40 -7.26
CA ASN A 26 -16.25 0.50 -6.12
C ASN A 26 -16.96 1.83 -6.42
N ARG A 27 -17.84 2.26 -5.50
CA ARG A 27 -18.58 3.54 -5.61
C ARG A 27 -17.98 4.67 -4.77
N PHE A 28 -16.79 4.47 -4.22
CA PHE A 28 -16.08 5.46 -3.42
C PHE A 28 -14.90 6.06 -4.20
N PRO A 29 -14.41 7.26 -3.83
CA PRO A 29 -13.25 7.86 -4.46
C PRO A 29 -12.01 6.97 -4.30
N MET A 30 -11.34 6.63 -5.40
CA MET A 30 -10.11 5.84 -5.44
C MET A 30 -8.94 6.75 -5.85
N PRO A 31 -8.38 7.55 -4.92
CA PRO A 31 -7.27 8.43 -5.24
C PRO A 31 -6.08 7.61 -5.73
N PHE A 32 -5.40 8.12 -6.76
CA PHE A 32 -4.24 7.46 -7.38
C PHE A 32 -4.53 6.07 -7.96
N LEU A 33 -5.75 5.86 -8.50
CA LEU A 33 -6.08 4.65 -9.27
C LEU A 33 -5.08 4.47 -10.42
N LEU A 34 -4.38 3.36 -10.42
CA LEU A 34 -3.37 3.02 -11.42
C LEU A 34 -3.95 2.07 -12.47
N GLU A 35 -3.57 2.24 -13.74
CA GLU A 35 -3.91 1.26 -14.78
C GLU A 35 -3.24 -0.09 -14.49
N THR A 36 -3.87 -1.17 -14.96
CA THR A 36 -3.45 -2.56 -14.66
C THR A 36 -2.02 -2.81 -15.11
N GLU A 37 -1.69 -2.37 -16.33
CA GLU A 37 -0.42 -2.60 -17.00
C GLU A 37 0.74 -1.99 -16.20
N ASP A 38 0.58 -0.75 -15.76
CA ASP A 38 1.56 -0.04 -14.93
C ASP A 38 1.75 -0.71 -13.56
N ALA A 39 0.65 -1.16 -12.94
CA ALA A 39 0.70 -1.88 -11.68
C ALA A 39 1.48 -3.19 -11.82
N VAL A 40 1.17 -3.97 -12.85
CA VAL A 40 1.82 -5.26 -13.14
C VAL A 40 3.32 -5.07 -13.43
N GLU A 41 3.70 -4.05 -14.20
CA GLU A 41 5.11 -3.77 -14.48
C GLU A 41 5.91 -3.45 -13.20
N ARG A 42 5.31 -2.67 -12.29
CA ARG A 42 5.92 -2.34 -10.98
C ARG A 42 6.04 -3.57 -10.09
N MET A 43 4.96 -4.33 -9.96
CA MET A 43 4.93 -5.57 -9.16
C MET A 43 5.94 -6.60 -9.70
N GLY A 44 5.95 -6.83 -11.00
CA GLY A 44 6.87 -7.76 -11.66
C GLY A 44 8.33 -7.39 -11.43
N ARG A 45 8.69 -6.11 -11.55
CA ARG A 45 10.05 -5.64 -11.24
C ARG A 45 10.43 -5.89 -9.78
N ALA A 46 9.52 -5.68 -8.83
CA ALA A 46 9.78 -5.95 -7.42
C ALA A 46 10.02 -7.44 -7.13
N ILE A 47 9.20 -8.30 -7.74
CA ILE A 47 9.32 -9.77 -7.63
C ILE A 47 10.64 -10.25 -8.23
N VAL A 48 10.99 -9.84 -9.44
CA VAL A 48 12.24 -10.24 -10.11
C VAL A 48 13.47 -9.82 -9.31
N ARG A 49 13.44 -8.62 -8.74
CA ARG A 49 14.49 -8.10 -7.84
C ARG A 49 14.56 -8.85 -6.50
N GLY A 50 13.53 -9.62 -6.13
CA GLY A 50 13.44 -10.28 -4.85
C GLY A 50 13.30 -9.30 -3.69
N ALA A 51 12.61 -8.18 -3.90
CA ALA A 51 12.37 -7.22 -2.83
C ALA A 51 11.51 -7.89 -1.72
N PRO A 52 11.89 -7.82 -0.43
CA PRO A 52 11.10 -8.43 0.62
C PRO A 52 9.74 -7.73 0.79
N VAL A 53 9.71 -6.41 0.61
CA VAL A 53 8.51 -5.57 0.70
C VAL A 53 8.52 -4.53 -0.43
N PHE A 54 7.37 -4.32 -1.07
CA PHE A 54 7.18 -3.30 -2.09
C PHE A 54 5.81 -2.63 -1.92
N ALA A 55 5.76 -1.30 -1.94
CA ALA A 55 4.52 -0.55 -1.80
C ALA A 55 4.44 0.59 -2.82
N PHE A 56 3.25 0.81 -3.39
CA PHE A 56 2.99 1.92 -4.32
C PHE A 56 1.52 2.33 -4.28
N PRO A 57 1.17 3.58 -4.60
CA PRO A 57 2.06 4.68 -4.96
C PRO A 57 2.78 5.26 -3.72
N TRP A 58 4.00 5.79 -3.89
CA TRP A 58 4.79 6.33 -2.78
C TRP A 58 4.09 7.45 -1.96
N PRO A 59 3.19 8.30 -2.51
CA PRO A 59 2.50 9.31 -1.74
C PRO A 59 1.53 8.72 -0.71
N THR A 60 0.83 7.63 -1.01
CA THR A 60 -0.07 6.97 -0.04
C THR A 60 0.72 6.26 1.05
N ALA A 61 1.83 5.59 0.69
CA ALA A 61 2.75 5.02 1.67
C ALA A 61 3.31 6.09 2.63
N ARG A 62 3.68 7.26 2.11
CA ARG A 62 4.18 8.38 2.91
C ARG A 62 3.09 9.07 3.73
N PHE A 63 1.85 9.15 3.22
CA PHE A 63 0.72 9.72 3.95
C PHE A 63 0.33 8.85 5.15
N VAL A 64 0.27 7.52 4.98
CA VAL A 64 0.03 6.59 6.10
C VAL A 64 1.15 6.67 7.13
N GLN A 65 2.42 6.71 6.69
CA GLN A 65 3.55 6.93 7.60
C GLN A 65 3.45 8.27 8.34
N PHE A 66 2.99 9.33 7.68
CA PHE A 66 2.81 10.64 8.29
C PHE A 66 1.68 10.66 9.34
N ILE A 67 0.55 10.00 9.05
CA ILE A 67 -0.54 9.82 10.02
C ILE A 67 -0.06 9.00 11.22
N HIS A 68 0.68 7.91 10.99
CA HIS A 68 1.18 7.05 12.06
C HIS A 68 2.30 7.71 12.88
N ALA A 69 3.03 8.66 12.31
CA ALA A 69 4.03 9.47 13.01
C ALA A 69 3.42 10.68 13.72
N LEU A 70 2.13 10.97 13.50
CA LEU A 70 1.44 12.06 14.19
C LEU A 70 1.29 11.66 15.66
N PRO A 71 1.82 12.44 16.63
CA PRO A 71 1.71 12.12 18.04
C PRO A 71 0.24 12.03 18.45
N ASN A 72 -0.14 10.97 19.18
CA ASN A 72 -1.49 10.76 19.70
C ASN A 72 -2.06 12.00 20.42
N ALA A 73 -1.21 12.86 20.99
CA ALA A 73 -1.58 14.11 21.65
C ALA A 73 -2.35 15.11 20.74
N LEU A 74 -2.06 15.15 19.44
CA LEU A 74 -2.80 15.99 18.48
C LEU A 74 -4.17 15.40 18.13
N PHE A 75 -4.25 14.08 18.08
CA PHE A 75 -5.50 13.36 17.85
C PHE A 75 -6.44 13.52 19.07
N ASP A 76 -5.91 13.35 20.29
CA ASP A 76 -6.66 13.54 21.54
C ASP A 76 -7.09 15.00 21.73
N SER A 77 -6.26 15.98 21.35
CA SER A 77 -6.63 17.41 21.44
C SER A 77 -7.76 17.78 20.46
N LEU A 78 -7.90 17.09 19.33
CA LEU A 78 -8.99 17.32 18.39
C LEU A 78 -10.25 16.54 18.78
N ALA A 79 -10.10 15.31 19.27
CA ALA A 79 -11.22 14.48 19.73
C ALA A 79 -11.85 15.00 21.03
N GLY A 80 -11.05 15.52 21.96
CA GLY A 80 -11.53 16.13 23.20
C GLY A 80 -12.26 17.47 23.02
N ARG A 81 -12.32 18.00 21.78
CA ARG A 81 -13.09 19.20 21.45
C ARG A 81 -14.51 18.88 20.94
N PHE A 82 -14.84 17.60 20.79
CA PHE A 82 -16.15 17.10 20.35
C PHE A 82 -16.82 16.16 21.36
N TYR A 83 -16.33 16.11 22.61
CA TYR A 83 -17.01 15.51 23.76
C TYR A 83 -17.30 16.57 24.81
#